data_AF-A0A2D5VJ29-F1
#
_entry.id   AF-A0A2D5VJ29-F1
#
_cell.length_a   1.000
_cell.length_b   1.000
_cell.length_c   1.000
_cell.angle_alpha   90.00
_cell.angle_beta   90.00
_cell.angle_gamma   90.00
#
_symmetry.space_group_name_H-M   'P 1'
#
loop_
_entity.id
_entity.type
_entity.pdbx_description
1 polymer ?
#
loop_
_entity_poly.entity_id
_entity_poly.type
_entity_poly.pdbx_seq_one_letter_code
_entity_poly.pdbx_strand_id
1 'polypeptide(L)'
;WSGRKHFKTVLYHVIRPNPAEESAEPISYRTMVVILCFCLLLPMLFCLRSGMSFWVFTIFITIYLAIVVGLTRMRDELGPPIHAIGYATPQDLMISMLGTRRLRPGNLTLLSLMNWLSGVSYASFRTHPMPEQMESFKLAERSGIQNRTMLIVLILASIVGIGSSLILCPYTIYKEGVAAGSEQIHAGGAETYNFLSSWLVNPKPADKVAITVLGLTFALNLGIIFFRSRLAWFPLSPAGYVIGVAPGTTDIIWFPMVIALVLKWLILWYGGVRVYKQGLPFFIGLVLGEALLGCFWPILSLVLRSTVYNWI
;
A
#
# COMPACT_ATOMS: atom_id res chain seq x y z
N TRP A 1 19.15 9.17 -2.44
CA TRP A 1 20.63 9.13 -2.26
C TRP A 1 21.16 7.69 -2.14
N SER A 2 20.55 6.82 -1.33
CA SER A 2 20.98 5.41 -1.15
C SER A 2 20.95 4.57 -2.45
N GLY A 3 19.88 4.64 -3.26
CA GLY A 3 19.72 3.82 -4.48
C GLY A 3 20.40 4.30 -5.76
N ARG A 4 21.17 5.39 -5.75
CA ARG A 4 21.70 6.02 -6.99
C ARG A 4 22.58 5.10 -7.84
N LYS A 5 23.35 4.22 -7.18
CA LYS A 5 24.20 3.23 -7.86
C LYS A 5 23.33 2.17 -8.52
N HIS A 6 22.32 1.67 -7.82
CA HIS A 6 21.38 0.68 -8.35
C HIS A 6 20.63 1.20 -9.59
N PHE A 7 20.07 2.41 -9.55
CA PHE A 7 19.40 2.98 -10.73
C PHE A 7 20.35 3.17 -11.92
N LYS A 8 21.62 3.53 -11.67
CA LYS A 8 22.64 3.62 -12.73
C LYS A 8 22.95 2.25 -13.32
N THR A 9 23.04 1.21 -12.47
CA THR A 9 23.25 -0.17 -12.90
C THR A 9 22.07 -0.67 -13.75
N VAL A 10 20.83 -0.42 -13.33
CA VAL A 10 19.63 -0.77 -14.10
C VAL A 10 19.65 -0.09 -15.47
N LEU A 11 19.88 1.24 -15.52
CA LEU A 11 19.92 1.97 -16.79
C LEU A 11 21.04 1.46 -17.73
N TYR A 12 22.19 1.11 -17.16
CA TYR A 12 23.30 0.53 -17.92
C TYR A 12 22.91 -0.83 -18.51
N HIS A 13 22.32 -1.72 -17.72
CA HIS A 13 21.92 -3.06 -18.15
C HIS A 13 20.75 -3.07 -19.15
N VAL A 14 19.89 -2.05 -19.09
CA VAL A 14 18.88 -1.82 -20.13
C VAL A 14 19.55 -1.58 -21.49
N ILE A 15 20.65 -0.84 -21.53
CA ILE A 15 21.37 -0.54 -22.78
C ILE A 15 22.31 -1.70 -23.17
N ARG A 16 23.02 -2.29 -22.20
CA ARG A 16 23.99 -3.39 -22.38
C ARG A 16 23.68 -4.55 -21.43
N PRO A 17 22.91 -5.56 -21.86
CA PRO A 17 22.48 -6.67 -21.03
C PRO A 17 23.67 -7.56 -20.68
N ASN A 18 23.69 -8.06 -19.46
CA ASN A 18 24.73 -8.96 -18.97
C ASN A 18 24.08 -10.25 -18.44
N PRO A 19 24.04 -11.33 -19.25
CA PRO A 19 23.34 -12.56 -18.88
C PRO A 19 23.86 -13.22 -17.59
N ALA A 20 25.13 -13.01 -17.24
CA ALA A 20 25.72 -13.61 -16.04
C ALA A 20 25.20 -12.95 -14.76
N GLU A 21 25.09 -11.62 -14.73
CA GLU A 21 24.54 -10.86 -13.60
C GLU A 21 23.00 -10.97 -13.52
N GLU A 22 22.33 -11.13 -14.66
CA GLU A 22 20.87 -11.25 -14.76
C GLU A 22 20.33 -12.68 -14.49
N SER A 23 21.22 -13.64 -14.19
CA SER A 23 20.83 -15.04 -13.96
C SER A 23 20.00 -15.26 -12.70
N ALA A 24 20.23 -14.44 -11.67
CA ALA A 24 19.49 -14.46 -10.41
C ALA A 24 18.17 -13.66 -10.46
N GLU A 25 17.99 -12.81 -11.47
CA GLU A 25 16.82 -11.95 -11.62
C GLU A 25 15.65 -12.71 -12.26
N PRO A 26 14.40 -12.40 -11.87
CA PRO A 26 13.22 -13.08 -12.40
C PRO A 26 12.95 -12.71 -13.87
N ILE A 27 13.31 -11.50 -14.30
CA ILE A 27 13.24 -11.02 -15.69
C ILE A 27 14.45 -10.14 -16.00
N SER A 28 14.81 -10.04 -17.28
CA SER A 28 15.88 -9.11 -17.69
C SER A 28 15.46 -7.66 -17.48
N TYR A 29 16.43 -6.78 -17.21
CA TYR A 29 16.18 -5.36 -16.99
C TYR A 29 15.52 -4.67 -18.20
N ARG A 30 15.84 -5.11 -19.42
CA ARG A 30 15.20 -4.63 -20.65
C ARG A 30 13.71 -4.95 -20.68
N THR A 31 13.36 -6.21 -20.44
CA THR A 31 11.98 -6.67 -20.46
C THR A 31 11.17 -5.99 -19.35
N MET A 32 11.77 -5.81 -18.16
CA MET A 32 11.17 -5.06 -17.05
C MET A 32 10.78 -3.63 -17.48
N VAL A 33 11.72 -2.88 -18.09
CA VAL A 33 11.46 -1.50 -18.52
C VAL A 33 10.39 -1.43 -19.61
N VAL A 34 10.42 -2.35 -20.59
CA VAL A 34 9.40 -2.41 -21.64
C VAL A 34 8.01 -2.69 -21.06
N ILE A 35 7.90 -3.67 -20.16
CA ILE A 35 6.64 -3.99 -19.48
C ILE A 35 6.16 -2.80 -18.65
N LEU A 36 7.05 -2.15 -17.89
CA LEU A 36 6.69 -0.97 -17.10
C LEU A 36 6.19 0.17 -17.98
N CYS A 37 6.89 0.48 -19.08
CA CYS A 37 6.46 1.48 -20.04
C CYS A 37 5.08 1.15 -20.62
N PHE A 38 4.83 -0.11 -21.00
CA PHE A 38 3.54 -0.56 -21.52
C PHE A 38 2.43 -0.44 -20.47
N CYS A 39 2.68 -0.89 -19.24
CA CYS A 39 1.75 -0.80 -18.11
C CYS A 39 1.42 0.65 -17.71
N LEU A 40 2.30 1.62 -17.96
CA LEU A 40 2.03 3.03 -17.73
C LEU A 40 1.31 3.68 -18.93
N LEU A 41 1.63 3.26 -20.14
CA LEU A 41 1.09 3.83 -21.38
C LEU A 41 -0.38 3.48 -21.59
N LEU A 42 -0.79 2.24 -21.26
CA LEU A 42 -2.19 1.83 -21.36
C LEU A 42 -3.16 2.68 -20.51
N PRO A 43 -2.98 2.83 -19.18
CA PRO A 43 -3.86 3.66 -18.37
C PRO A 43 -3.74 5.13 -18.73
N MET A 44 -2.57 5.59 -19.17
CA MET A 44 -2.39 6.96 -19.69
C MET A 44 -3.29 7.21 -20.90
N LEU A 45 -3.25 6.34 -21.92
CA LEU A 45 -4.08 6.48 -23.11
C LEU A 45 -5.57 6.41 -22.78
N PHE A 46 -5.97 5.50 -21.89
CA PHE A 46 -7.34 5.41 -21.41
C PHE A 46 -7.79 6.72 -20.75
N CYS A 47 -7.02 7.24 -19.79
CA CYS A 47 -7.36 8.47 -19.09
C CYS A 47 -7.44 9.68 -20.03
N LEU A 48 -6.49 9.80 -20.96
CA LEU A 48 -6.46 10.89 -21.95
C LEU A 48 -7.68 10.85 -22.87
N ARG A 49 -8.03 9.66 -23.39
CA ARG A 49 -9.21 9.48 -24.26
C ARG A 49 -10.52 9.74 -23.52
N SER A 50 -10.56 9.46 -22.22
CA SER A 50 -11.73 9.71 -21.37
C SER A 50 -11.81 11.16 -20.86
N GLY A 51 -10.92 12.06 -21.29
CA GLY A 51 -11.02 13.50 -21.02
C GLY A 51 -10.14 14.03 -19.87
N MET A 52 -9.24 13.21 -19.33
CA MET A 52 -8.22 13.66 -18.39
C MET A 52 -7.07 14.35 -19.13
N SER A 53 -6.57 15.46 -18.61
CA SER A 53 -5.39 16.14 -19.16
C SER A 53 -4.10 15.43 -18.79
N PHE A 54 -3.12 15.43 -19.72
CA PHE A 54 -1.83 14.76 -19.57
C PHE A 54 -1.11 15.13 -18.27
N TRP A 55 -1.01 16.43 -17.96
CA TRP A 55 -0.29 16.89 -16.77
C TRP A 55 -0.92 16.37 -15.46
N VAL A 56 -2.26 16.25 -15.39
CA VAL A 56 -2.95 15.69 -14.21
C VAL A 56 -2.60 14.21 -14.07
N PHE A 57 -2.62 13.45 -15.16
CA PHE A 57 -2.23 12.05 -15.14
C PHE A 57 -0.78 11.87 -14.69
N THR A 58 0.14 12.68 -15.23
CA THR A 58 1.57 12.63 -14.86
C THR A 58 1.79 12.93 -13.37
N ILE A 59 1.11 13.94 -12.81
CA ILE A 59 1.20 14.24 -11.37
C ILE A 59 0.61 13.09 -10.56
N PHE A 60 -0.59 12.62 -10.92
CA PHE A 60 -1.27 11.52 -10.24
C PHE A 60 -0.40 10.26 -10.16
N ILE A 61 0.11 9.79 -11.31
CA ILE A 61 0.91 8.56 -11.37
C ILE A 61 2.25 8.71 -10.66
N THR A 62 2.84 9.91 -10.68
CA THR A 62 4.10 10.19 -9.95
C THR A 62 3.89 10.12 -8.45
N ILE A 63 2.83 10.75 -7.93
CA ILE A 63 2.48 10.69 -6.51
C ILE A 63 2.14 9.25 -6.11
N TYR A 64 1.35 8.55 -6.92
CA TYR A 64 1.00 7.15 -6.70
C TYR A 64 2.24 6.26 -6.59
N LEU A 65 3.16 6.31 -7.57
CA LEU A 65 4.39 5.52 -7.54
C LEU A 65 5.28 5.89 -6.36
N ALA A 66 5.36 7.17 -6.00
CA ALA A 66 6.12 7.61 -4.83
C ALA A 66 5.56 7.03 -3.52
N ILE A 67 4.23 7.02 -3.37
CA ILE A 67 3.55 6.43 -2.22
C ILE A 67 3.79 4.92 -2.19
N VAL A 68 3.56 4.22 -3.29
CA VAL A 68 3.71 2.76 -3.36
C VAL A 68 5.16 2.34 -3.07
N VAL A 69 6.15 2.99 -3.67
CA VAL A 69 7.57 2.71 -3.38
C VAL A 69 7.91 3.02 -1.92
N GLY A 70 7.38 4.12 -1.37
CA GLY A 70 7.53 4.46 0.04
C GLY A 70 6.97 3.39 0.96
N LEU A 71 5.75 2.93 0.69
CA LEU A 71 5.06 1.86 1.40
C LEU A 71 5.82 0.54 1.34
N THR A 72 6.26 0.14 0.15
CA THR A 72 7.09 -1.05 -0.05
C THR A 72 8.34 -0.99 0.82
N ARG A 73 9.05 0.14 0.81
CA ARG A 73 10.25 0.32 1.65
C ARG A 73 9.93 0.33 3.14
N MET A 74 8.83 0.95 3.56
CA MET A 74 8.43 0.93 4.97
C MET A 74 8.14 -0.49 5.44
N ARG A 75 7.47 -1.29 4.61
CA ARG A 75 7.14 -2.69 4.91
C ARG A 75 8.40 -3.56 4.98
N ASP A 76 9.37 -3.31 4.12
CA ASP A 76 10.70 -3.93 4.20
C ASP A 76 11.46 -3.58 5.48
N GLU A 77 11.41 -2.31 5.89
CA GLU A 77 12.20 -1.80 7.01
C GLU A 77 11.57 -2.15 8.38
N LEU A 78 10.25 -2.28 8.45
CA LEU A 78 9.50 -2.42 9.72
C LEU A 78 8.74 -3.75 9.87
N GLY A 79 8.69 -4.58 8.82
CA GLY A 79 7.71 -5.68 8.74
C GLY A 79 6.32 -5.15 8.38
N PRO A 80 5.25 -5.98 8.37
CA PRO A 80 3.90 -5.60 7.95
C PRO A 80 3.20 -4.72 9.01
N PRO A 81 3.21 -3.39 8.87
CA PRO A 81 2.45 -2.46 9.68
C PRO A 81 1.00 -2.41 9.17
N ILE A 82 0.12 -1.88 10.01
CA ILE A 82 -1.17 -1.40 9.55
C ILE A 82 -0.93 -0.09 8.79
N HIS A 83 -0.74 -0.19 7.47
CA HIS A 83 -0.54 0.94 6.58
C HIS A 83 -1.87 1.48 6.02
N ALA A 84 -2.88 1.72 6.84
CA ALA A 84 -4.06 2.41 6.34
C ALA A 84 -3.73 3.90 6.16
N ILE A 85 -3.03 4.27 5.08
CA ILE A 85 -2.81 5.67 4.73
C ILE A 85 -4.11 6.22 4.11
N GLY A 86 -5.20 6.20 4.88
CA GLY A 86 -6.57 6.36 4.38
C GLY A 86 -6.96 7.75 3.97
N TYR A 87 -6.06 8.74 4.09
CA TYR A 87 -6.37 10.12 3.73
C TYR A 87 -5.25 10.82 2.96
N ALA A 88 -4.16 10.13 2.63
CA ALA A 88 -3.08 10.69 1.82
C ALA A 88 -2.99 9.97 0.48
N THR A 89 -4.10 10.00 -0.25
CA THR A 89 -4.15 9.46 -1.61
C THR A 89 -3.66 10.50 -2.63
N PRO A 90 -3.26 10.05 -3.84
CA PRO A 90 -2.92 10.96 -4.92
C PRO A 90 -4.09 11.92 -5.25
N GLN A 91 -5.33 11.45 -5.19
CA GLN A 91 -6.51 12.31 -5.42
C GLN A 91 -6.60 13.42 -4.38
N ASP A 92 -6.55 13.08 -3.09
CA ASP A 92 -6.73 14.04 -2.01
C ASP A 92 -5.61 15.06 -1.96
N LEU A 93 -4.35 14.63 -2.20
CA LEU A 93 -3.21 15.53 -2.30
C LEU A 93 -3.39 16.53 -3.45
N MET A 94 -3.78 16.05 -4.64
CA MET A 94 -3.98 16.93 -5.79
C MET A 94 -5.13 17.92 -5.56
N ILE A 95 -6.25 17.46 -5.00
CA ILE A 95 -7.42 18.29 -4.75
C ILE A 95 -7.15 19.30 -3.64
N SER A 96 -6.45 18.91 -2.57
CA SER A 96 -6.07 19.81 -1.48
C SER A 96 -5.09 20.89 -1.97
N MET A 97 -4.11 20.52 -2.81
CA MET A 97 -3.09 21.46 -3.31
C MET A 97 -3.60 22.39 -4.41
N LEU A 98 -4.44 21.90 -5.33
CA LEU A 98 -4.85 22.65 -6.52
C LEU A 98 -6.26 23.23 -6.39
N GLY A 99 -7.09 22.68 -5.51
CA GLY A 99 -8.53 22.90 -5.48
C GLY A 99 -9.24 22.20 -6.64
N THR A 100 -10.56 22.06 -6.54
CA THR A 100 -11.35 21.45 -7.63
C THR A 100 -11.60 22.44 -8.78
N ARG A 101 -11.56 23.76 -8.52
CA ARG A 101 -11.84 24.80 -9.53
C ARG A 101 -10.84 24.86 -10.68
N ARG A 102 -9.57 24.49 -10.43
CA ARG A 102 -8.52 24.45 -11.46
C ARG A 102 -8.54 23.15 -12.27
N LEU A 103 -9.23 22.13 -11.77
CA LEU A 103 -9.37 20.84 -12.41
C LEU A 103 -10.67 20.83 -13.22
N ARG A 104 -10.58 20.53 -14.52
CA ARG A 104 -11.76 20.42 -15.38
C ARG A 104 -12.64 19.25 -14.92
N PRO A 105 -13.96 19.24 -15.20
CA PRO A 105 -14.83 18.13 -14.85
C PRO A 105 -14.29 16.76 -15.30
N GLY A 106 -13.75 16.65 -16.51
CA GLY A 106 -13.11 15.41 -16.99
C GLY A 106 -11.92 14.95 -16.15
N ASN A 107 -11.11 15.89 -15.60
CA ASN A 107 -10.04 15.54 -14.68
C ASN A 107 -10.58 15.01 -13.36
N LEU A 108 -11.61 15.65 -12.80
CA LEU A 108 -12.24 15.22 -11.56
C LEU A 108 -12.90 13.84 -11.70
N THR A 109 -13.60 13.60 -12.81
CA THR A 109 -14.21 12.31 -13.11
C THR A 109 -13.17 11.20 -13.14
N LEU A 110 -12.07 11.38 -13.89
CA LEU A 110 -11.06 10.33 -14.02
C LEU A 110 -10.24 10.17 -12.73
N LEU A 111 -9.93 11.24 -12.00
CA LEU A 111 -9.31 11.14 -10.68
C LEU A 111 -10.16 10.30 -9.73
N SER A 112 -11.48 10.52 -9.73
CA SER A 112 -12.41 9.72 -8.91
C SER A 112 -12.43 8.27 -9.37
N LEU A 113 -12.57 8.02 -10.67
CA LEU A 113 -12.59 6.65 -11.22
C LEU A 113 -11.29 5.88 -10.96
N MET A 114 -10.15 6.56 -10.82
CA MET A 114 -8.88 5.94 -10.43
C MET A 114 -8.80 5.57 -8.93
N ASN A 115 -9.89 5.70 -8.17
CA ASN A 115 -9.96 5.29 -6.76
C ASN A 115 -9.61 3.81 -6.56
N TRP A 116 -9.86 2.93 -7.52
CA TRP A 116 -9.49 1.51 -7.40
C TRP A 116 -7.98 1.27 -7.22
N LEU A 117 -7.11 2.21 -7.65
CA LEU A 117 -5.66 2.12 -7.46
C LEU A 117 -5.20 2.51 -6.06
N SER A 118 -5.83 3.51 -5.45
CA SER A 118 -5.45 4.07 -4.15
C SER A 118 -6.28 3.51 -3.00
N GLY A 119 -7.53 3.14 -3.26
CA GLY A 119 -8.50 2.64 -2.30
C GLY A 119 -8.83 3.67 -1.22
N VAL A 120 -9.09 4.92 -1.62
CA VAL A 120 -9.18 6.14 -0.78
C VAL A 120 -9.91 5.92 0.53
N SER A 121 -11.01 5.16 0.55
CA SER A 121 -11.85 5.09 1.73
C SER A 121 -11.76 3.79 2.53
N TYR A 122 -11.16 2.72 1.99
CA TYR A 122 -11.25 1.40 2.61
C TYR A 122 -9.92 0.66 2.64
N ALA A 123 -9.31 0.47 1.46
CA ALA A 123 -8.08 -0.30 1.35
C ALA A 123 -6.85 0.55 1.67
N SER A 124 -6.81 1.84 1.30
CA SER A 124 -5.74 2.77 1.69
C SER A 124 -4.33 2.22 1.42
N PHE A 125 -4.14 1.59 0.26
CA PHE A 125 -2.95 0.83 -0.14
C PHE A 125 -2.61 -0.45 0.66
N ARG A 126 -3.44 -0.88 1.62
CA ARG A 126 -3.21 -2.05 2.49
C ARG A 126 -3.00 -3.35 1.70
N THR A 127 -3.77 -3.56 0.63
CA THR A 127 -3.71 -4.75 -0.23
C THR A 127 -2.91 -4.50 -1.52
N HIS A 128 -2.04 -3.50 -1.53
CA HIS A 128 -1.26 -3.20 -2.72
C HIS A 128 -0.30 -4.37 -3.02
N PRO A 129 -0.24 -4.88 -4.27
CA PRO A 129 0.51 -6.09 -4.59
C PRO A 129 2.03 -5.93 -4.47
N MET A 130 2.59 -4.74 -4.72
CA MET A 130 4.05 -4.55 -4.77
C MET A 130 4.79 -4.95 -3.47
N PRO A 131 4.38 -4.50 -2.26
CA PRO A 131 4.98 -5.00 -1.03
C PRO A 131 4.84 -6.52 -0.81
N GLU A 132 3.68 -7.11 -1.11
CA GLU A 132 3.43 -8.54 -0.93
C GLU A 132 4.25 -9.40 -1.90
N GLN A 133 4.40 -8.95 -3.15
CA GLN A 133 5.26 -9.58 -4.16
C GLN A 133 6.72 -9.54 -3.73
N MET A 134 7.18 -8.44 -3.15
CA MET A 134 8.55 -8.30 -2.67
C MET A 134 8.83 -9.23 -1.48
N GLU A 135 7.91 -9.33 -0.52
CA GLU A 135 7.99 -10.33 0.57
C GLU A 135 8.04 -11.75 0.01
N SER A 136 7.24 -12.05 -1.02
CA SER A 136 7.22 -13.35 -1.70
C SER A 136 8.56 -13.68 -2.37
N PHE A 137 9.19 -12.71 -3.07
CA PHE A 137 10.54 -12.89 -3.61
C PHE A 137 11.58 -13.07 -2.50
N LYS A 138 11.43 -12.37 -1.37
CA LYS A 138 12.36 -12.55 -0.24
C LYS A 138 12.22 -13.95 0.39
N LEU A 139 11.00 -14.46 0.48
CA LEU A 139 10.74 -15.82 0.93
C LEU A 139 11.29 -16.85 -0.06
N ALA A 140 11.19 -16.61 -1.37
CA ALA A 140 11.78 -17.47 -2.40
C ALA A 140 13.30 -17.59 -2.21
N GLU A 141 13.98 -16.47 -2.03
CA GLU A 141 15.44 -16.43 -1.78
C GLU A 141 15.82 -17.22 -0.52
N ARG A 142 15.04 -17.09 0.57
CA ARG A 142 15.30 -17.79 1.84
C ARG A 142 15.01 -19.29 1.80
N SER A 143 14.08 -19.72 0.95
CA SER A 143 13.67 -21.12 0.79
C SER A 143 14.40 -21.86 -0.33
N GLY A 144 15.25 -21.16 -1.09
CA GLY A 144 15.98 -21.73 -2.23
C GLY A 144 15.12 -21.90 -3.50
N ILE A 145 13.94 -21.27 -3.55
CA ILE A 145 13.10 -21.24 -4.74
C ILE A 145 13.67 -20.24 -5.74
N GLN A 146 13.75 -20.62 -7.02
CA GLN A 146 14.21 -19.73 -8.07
C GLN A 146 13.22 -18.55 -8.25
N ASN A 147 13.75 -17.32 -8.36
CA ASN A 147 12.94 -16.12 -8.54
C ASN A 147 12.03 -16.18 -9.78
N ARG A 148 12.47 -16.82 -10.86
CA ARG A 148 11.64 -17.02 -12.07
C ARG A 148 10.40 -17.87 -11.79
N THR A 149 10.56 -18.95 -11.03
CA THR A 149 9.44 -19.81 -10.63
C THR A 149 8.48 -19.03 -9.74
N MET A 150 9.01 -18.26 -8.77
CA MET A 150 8.18 -17.42 -7.91
C MET A 150 7.37 -16.38 -8.72
N LEU A 151 7.99 -15.74 -9.72
CA LEU A 151 7.30 -14.81 -10.60
C LEU A 151 6.14 -15.47 -11.36
N ILE A 152 6.34 -16.67 -11.91
CA ILE A 152 5.27 -17.40 -12.63
C ILE A 152 4.13 -17.75 -11.68
N VAL A 153 4.44 -18.22 -10.48
CA VAL A 153 3.43 -18.53 -9.45
C VAL A 153 2.64 -17.29 -9.07
N LEU A 154 3.30 -16.15 -8.86
CA LEU A 154 2.64 -14.88 -8.56
C LEU A 154 1.72 -14.41 -9.70
N ILE A 155 2.14 -14.58 -10.96
CA ILE A 155 1.30 -14.26 -12.12
C ILE A 155 0.06 -15.15 -12.16
N LEU A 156 0.22 -16.47 -12.02
CA LEU A 156 -0.90 -17.41 -12.02
C LEU A 156 -1.87 -17.14 -10.87
N ALA A 157 -1.35 -16.91 -9.66
CA ALA A 157 -2.15 -16.54 -8.49
C ALA A 157 -2.91 -15.23 -8.73
N SER A 158 -2.27 -14.24 -9.36
CA SER A 158 -2.91 -12.97 -9.70
C SER A 158 -4.04 -13.16 -10.72
N ILE A 159 -3.84 -13.97 -11.76
CA ILE A 159 -4.88 -14.27 -12.76
C ILE A 159 -6.08 -14.96 -12.12
N VAL A 160 -5.84 -15.98 -11.29
CA VAL A 160 -6.90 -16.72 -10.59
C VAL A 160 -7.62 -15.81 -9.61
N GLY A 161 -6.89 -14.98 -8.85
CA GLY A 161 -7.47 -14.03 -7.90
C GLY A 161 -8.34 -12.98 -8.59
N ILE A 162 -7.82 -12.35 -9.65
CA ILE A 162 -8.57 -11.37 -10.46
C ILE A 162 -9.81 -12.04 -11.07
N GLY A 163 -9.65 -13.18 -11.74
CA GLY A 163 -10.76 -13.91 -12.36
C GLY A 163 -11.84 -14.31 -11.35
N SER A 164 -11.44 -14.82 -10.18
CA SER A 164 -12.37 -15.18 -9.11
C SER A 164 -13.10 -13.94 -8.58
N SER A 165 -12.41 -12.82 -8.38
CA SER A 165 -13.02 -11.58 -7.89
C SER A 165 -14.03 -10.99 -8.88
N LEU A 166 -13.73 -11.02 -10.18
CA LEU A 166 -14.63 -10.53 -11.24
C LEU A 166 -15.90 -11.36 -11.39
N ILE A 167 -15.90 -12.62 -10.93
CA ILE A 167 -17.07 -13.50 -10.97
C ILE A 167 -17.83 -13.43 -9.64
N LEU A 168 -17.13 -13.63 -8.52
CA LEU A 168 -17.75 -13.75 -7.20
C LEU A 168 -18.32 -12.43 -6.70
N CYS A 169 -17.61 -11.31 -6.84
CA CYS A 169 -18.13 -10.02 -6.34
C CYS A 169 -19.47 -9.65 -7.00
N PRO A 170 -19.61 -9.64 -8.34
CA PRO A 170 -20.90 -9.37 -8.98
C PRO A 170 -21.96 -10.43 -8.67
N TYR A 171 -21.58 -11.72 -8.61
CA TYR A 171 -22.53 -12.80 -8.29
C TYR A 171 -23.12 -12.65 -6.89
N THR A 172 -22.30 -12.38 -5.88
CA THR A 172 -22.74 -12.16 -4.50
C THR A 172 -23.65 -10.92 -4.42
N ILE A 173 -23.26 -9.82 -5.06
CA ILE A 173 -24.10 -8.61 -5.15
C ILE A 173 -25.46 -8.90 -5.78
N TYR A 174 -25.48 -9.68 -6.86
CA TYR A 174 -26.71 -10.01 -7.57
C TYR A 174 -27.64 -10.90 -6.74
N LYS A 175 -27.08 -11.86 -5.99
CA LYS A 175 -27.84 -12.87 -5.25
C LYS A 175 -28.32 -12.38 -3.89
N GLU A 176 -27.45 -11.71 -3.14
CA GLU A 176 -27.70 -11.30 -1.76
C GLU A 176 -28.15 -9.83 -1.69
N GLY A 177 -27.97 -9.10 -2.77
CA GLY A 177 -28.23 -7.66 -2.84
C GLY A 177 -27.04 -6.87 -2.30
N VAL A 178 -26.89 -5.63 -2.78
CA VAL A 178 -25.82 -4.74 -2.33
C VAL A 178 -25.87 -4.59 -0.81
N ALA A 179 -27.04 -4.41 -0.18
CA ALA A 179 -27.20 -4.20 1.26
C ALA A 179 -26.71 -5.36 2.14
N ALA A 180 -26.63 -6.58 1.61
CA ALA A 180 -26.09 -7.74 2.32
C ALA A 180 -24.60 -7.97 2.06
N GLY A 181 -24.01 -7.25 1.09
CA GLY A 181 -22.58 -7.30 0.80
C GLY A 181 -21.73 -6.68 1.92
N SER A 182 -20.45 -7.02 1.97
CA SER A 182 -19.51 -6.42 2.92
C SER A 182 -19.31 -4.92 2.64
N GLU A 183 -18.87 -4.17 3.65
CA GLU A 183 -18.52 -2.75 3.55
C GLU A 183 -17.59 -2.45 2.36
N GLN A 184 -16.73 -3.40 1.99
CA GLN A 184 -15.81 -3.33 0.85
C GLN A 184 -16.53 -3.15 -0.49
N ILE A 185 -17.68 -3.81 -0.64
CA ILE A 185 -18.50 -3.77 -1.85
C ILE A 185 -19.24 -2.43 -1.93
N HIS A 186 -19.69 -1.89 -0.80
CA HIS A 186 -20.35 -0.59 -0.74
C HIS A 186 -19.41 0.58 -0.99
N ALA A 187 -18.28 0.60 -0.29
CA ALA A 187 -17.32 1.71 -0.27
C ALA A 187 -16.70 1.95 -1.66
N GLY A 188 -16.22 0.90 -2.32
CA GLY A 188 -15.52 1.03 -3.61
C GLY A 188 -16.36 1.66 -4.72
N GLY A 189 -17.68 1.38 -4.74
CA GLY A 189 -18.60 1.90 -5.75
C GLY A 189 -19.20 3.25 -5.40
N ALA A 190 -19.90 3.35 -4.27
CA ALA A 190 -20.70 4.52 -3.94
C ALA A 190 -19.84 5.76 -3.67
N GLU A 191 -18.71 5.61 -2.97
CA GLU A 191 -17.88 6.75 -2.59
C GLU A 191 -17.16 7.37 -3.78
N THR A 192 -16.77 6.56 -4.75
CA THR A 192 -16.21 7.04 -6.02
C THR A 192 -17.14 8.05 -6.70
N TYR A 193 -18.45 7.82 -6.67
CA TYR A 193 -19.41 8.77 -7.24
C TYR A 193 -19.82 9.89 -6.28
N ASN A 194 -19.84 9.63 -4.96
CA ASN A 194 -20.12 10.67 -3.96
C ASN A 194 -18.99 11.72 -3.90
N PHE A 195 -17.72 11.31 -3.97
CA PHE A 195 -16.59 12.22 -4.08
C PHE A 195 -16.67 13.05 -5.35
N LEU A 196 -16.95 12.41 -6.49
CA LEU A 196 -17.11 13.11 -7.76
C LEU A 196 -18.24 14.14 -7.69
N SER A 197 -19.40 13.75 -7.18
CA SER A 197 -20.55 14.65 -6.97
C SER A 197 -20.17 15.82 -6.07
N SER A 198 -19.48 15.55 -4.94
CA SER A 198 -18.98 16.58 -4.03
C SER A 198 -18.06 17.58 -4.74
N TRP A 199 -17.10 17.09 -5.55
CA TRP A 199 -16.13 17.94 -6.25
C TRP A 199 -16.73 18.78 -7.38
N LEU A 200 -17.76 18.26 -8.05
CA LEU A 200 -18.46 18.93 -9.15
C LEU A 200 -19.49 19.94 -8.64
N VAL A 201 -20.32 19.54 -7.66
CA VAL A 201 -21.43 20.36 -7.15
C VAL A 201 -20.94 21.41 -6.16
N ASN A 202 -19.93 21.10 -5.36
CA ASN A 202 -19.37 21.99 -4.35
C ASN A 202 -17.89 22.29 -4.61
N PRO A 203 -17.56 23.18 -5.57
CA PRO A 203 -16.18 23.51 -5.88
C PRO A 203 -15.41 24.05 -4.67
N LYS A 204 -14.31 23.39 -4.31
CA LYS A 204 -13.46 23.77 -3.18
C LYS A 204 -12.22 24.53 -3.68
N PRO A 205 -11.84 25.66 -3.05
CA PRO A 205 -10.55 26.27 -3.30
C PRO A 205 -9.41 25.37 -2.81
N ALA A 206 -8.18 25.67 -3.20
CA ALA A 206 -7.00 25.03 -2.64
C ALA A 206 -6.94 25.26 -1.12
N ASP A 207 -6.69 24.20 -0.36
CA ASP A 207 -6.60 24.27 1.10
C ASP A 207 -5.22 24.75 1.51
N LYS A 208 -5.14 26.04 1.89
CA LYS A 208 -3.89 26.67 2.32
C LYS A 208 -3.35 26.03 3.60
N VAL A 209 -4.22 25.59 4.50
CA VAL A 209 -3.81 24.93 5.75
C VAL A 209 -3.16 23.59 5.41
N ALA A 210 -3.83 22.77 4.61
CA ALA A 210 -3.27 21.50 4.16
C ALA A 210 -1.93 21.68 3.45
N ILE A 211 -1.80 22.65 2.54
CA ILE A 211 -0.54 22.93 1.84
C ILE A 211 0.59 23.32 2.81
N THR A 212 0.31 24.20 3.78
CA THR A 212 1.32 24.62 4.75
C THR A 212 1.76 23.47 5.67
N VAL A 213 0.81 22.65 6.15
CA VAL A 213 1.11 21.48 6.98
C VAL A 213 1.87 20.42 6.19
N LEU A 214 1.46 20.11 4.96
CA LEU A 214 2.17 19.19 4.08
C LEU A 214 3.59 19.68 3.77
N GLY A 215 3.75 20.97 3.47
CA GLY A 215 5.06 21.57 3.21
C GLY A 215 5.97 21.52 4.43
N LEU A 216 5.47 21.87 5.61
CA LEU A 216 6.22 21.82 6.86
C LEU A 216 6.60 20.39 7.25
N THR A 217 5.66 19.45 7.19
CA THR A 217 5.92 18.03 7.52
C THR A 217 6.88 17.38 6.51
N PHE A 218 6.80 17.75 5.24
CA PHE A 218 7.77 17.33 4.22
C PHE A 218 9.18 17.88 4.53
N ALA A 219 9.30 19.17 4.84
CA ALA A 219 10.57 19.79 5.21
C ALA A 219 11.18 19.18 6.48
N LEU A 220 10.35 18.93 7.50
CA LEU A 220 10.77 18.25 8.73
C LEU A 220 11.25 16.82 8.46
N ASN A 221 10.50 16.05 7.65
CA ASN A 221 10.91 14.69 7.28
C ASN A 221 12.22 14.68 6.48
N LEU A 222 12.41 15.61 5.55
CA LEU A 222 13.69 15.78 4.86
C LEU A 222 14.83 16.12 5.84
N GLY A 223 14.56 16.98 6.82
CA GLY A 223 15.48 17.29 7.91
C GLY A 223 15.87 16.03 8.70
N ILE A 224 14.89 15.23 9.15
CA ILE A 224 15.14 13.98 9.87
C ILE A 224 15.98 13.02 9.02
N ILE A 225 15.63 12.83 7.74
CA ILE A 225 16.39 11.96 6.82
C ILE A 225 17.83 12.48 6.67
N PHE A 226 18.01 13.79 6.51
CA PHE A 226 19.32 14.41 6.39
C PHE A 226 20.17 14.20 7.66
N PHE A 227 19.62 14.50 8.84
CA PHE A 227 20.32 14.31 10.11
C PHE A 227 20.64 12.84 10.36
N ARG A 228 19.69 11.93 10.13
CA ARG A 228 19.91 10.48 10.27
C ARG A 228 20.97 9.94 9.31
N SER A 229 21.13 10.54 8.13
CA SER A 229 22.19 10.15 7.19
C SER A 229 23.60 10.53 7.66
N ARG A 230 23.73 11.47 8.61
CA ARG A 230 25.01 11.92 9.18
C ARG A 230 25.22 11.50 10.64
N LEU A 231 24.15 11.34 11.39
CA LEU A 231 24.12 11.02 12.82
C LEU A 231 23.34 9.72 13.03
N ALA A 232 24.05 8.61 13.14
CA ALA A 232 23.45 7.29 13.31
C ALA A 232 22.64 7.14 14.61
N TRP A 233 22.92 7.97 15.63
CA TRP A 233 22.25 7.95 16.94
C TRP A 233 20.95 8.76 16.98
N PHE A 234 20.56 9.43 15.89
CA PHE A 234 19.37 10.29 15.91
C PHE A 234 18.09 9.48 16.14
N PRO A 235 17.32 9.75 17.22
CA PRO A 235 16.26 8.86 17.69
C PRO A 235 14.99 8.93 16.86
N LEU A 236 14.78 10.00 16.09
CA LEU A 236 13.59 10.17 15.28
C LEU A 236 13.67 9.33 14.00
N SER A 237 12.64 8.52 13.78
CA SER A 237 12.44 7.76 12.55
C SER A 237 11.32 8.39 11.72
N PRO A 238 11.56 8.75 10.44
CA PRO A 238 10.52 9.22 9.53
C PRO A 238 9.33 8.26 9.43
N ALA A 239 9.60 6.96 9.51
CA ALA A 239 8.59 5.92 9.32
C ALA A 239 7.53 5.91 10.46
N GLY A 240 7.93 6.26 11.69
CA GLY A 240 6.99 6.36 12.81
C GLY A 240 5.96 7.48 12.64
N TYR A 241 6.33 8.59 11.99
CA TYR A 241 5.42 9.71 11.72
C TYR A 241 4.38 9.37 10.66
N VAL A 242 4.72 8.54 9.67
CA VAL A 242 3.79 8.13 8.61
C VAL A 242 2.75 7.14 9.15
N ILE A 243 3.18 6.21 10.01
CA ILE A 243 2.29 5.18 10.56
C ILE A 243 1.45 5.75 11.71
N GLY A 244 2.01 6.63 12.55
CA GLY A 244 1.36 7.15 13.75
C GLY A 244 0.10 8.01 13.54
N VAL A 245 -0.20 8.42 12.30
CA VAL A 245 -1.41 9.20 11.94
C VAL A 245 -2.40 8.37 11.11
N ALA A 246 -2.03 7.15 10.72
CA ALA A 246 -2.89 6.27 9.96
C ALA A 246 -4.10 5.81 10.81
N PRO A 247 -5.33 5.85 10.25
CA PRO A 247 -6.46 5.10 10.80
C PRO A 247 -6.09 3.63 11.04
N GLY A 248 -6.54 3.06 12.15
CA GLY A 248 -6.10 1.78 12.67
C GLY A 248 -4.87 1.87 13.59
N THR A 249 -3.88 2.72 13.30
CA THR A 249 -2.71 2.84 14.20
C THR A 249 -3.03 3.69 15.42
N THR A 250 -3.65 4.84 15.21
CA THR A 250 -3.87 5.85 16.25
C THR A 250 -4.99 5.48 17.22
N ASP A 251 -5.95 4.68 16.76
CA ASP A 251 -7.19 4.29 17.46
C ASP A 251 -7.18 2.83 17.93
N ILE A 252 -6.52 1.90 17.22
CA ILE A 252 -6.55 0.47 17.54
C ILE A 252 -5.21 -0.04 18.12
N ILE A 253 -4.08 0.30 17.49
CA ILE A 253 -2.78 -0.37 17.79
C ILE A 253 -1.97 0.34 18.87
N TRP A 254 -2.16 1.64 19.08
CA TRP A 254 -1.29 2.43 19.95
C TRP A 254 -1.15 1.82 21.36
N PHE A 255 -2.26 1.36 21.95
CA PHE A 255 -2.26 0.80 23.30
C PHE A 255 -1.63 -0.60 23.37
N PRO A 256 -1.99 -1.57 22.49
CA PRO A 256 -1.23 -2.82 22.36
C PRO A 256 0.26 -2.62 22.13
N MET A 257 0.65 -1.61 21.36
CA MET A 257 2.06 -1.31 21.09
C MET A 257 2.79 -0.81 22.36
N VAL A 258 2.14 0.01 23.18
CA VAL A 258 2.66 0.39 24.51
C VAL A 258 2.83 -0.83 25.40
N ILE A 259 1.83 -1.72 25.46
CA ILE A 259 1.93 -2.98 26.22
C ILE A 259 3.12 -3.82 25.73
N ALA A 260 3.25 -4.01 24.42
CA ALA A 260 4.35 -4.76 23.82
C ALA A 260 5.71 -4.13 24.15
N LEU A 261 5.81 -2.80 24.14
CA LEU A 261 7.03 -2.08 24.47
C LEU A 261 7.40 -2.22 25.95
N VAL A 262 6.43 -2.11 26.85
CA VAL A 262 6.61 -2.32 28.29
C VAL A 262 7.02 -3.76 28.59
N LEU A 263 6.31 -4.76 28.03
CA LEU A 263 6.66 -6.17 28.20
C LEU A 263 8.06 -6.47 27.66
N LYS A 264 8.39 -5.97 26.46
CA LYS A 264 9.73 -6.13 25.88
C LYS A 264 10.80 -5.49 26.77
N TRP A 265 10.53 -4.29 27.29
CA TRP A 265 11.44 -3.60 28.20
C TRP A 265 11.66 -4.39 29.49
N LEU A 266 10.60 -4.89 30.12
CA LEU A 266 10.69 -5.74 31.33
C LEU A 266 11.47 -7.03 31.05
N ILE A 267 11.17 -7.73 29.96
CA ILE A 267 11.88 -8.98 29.59
C ILE A 267 13.37 -8.72 29.38
N LEU A 268 13.72 -7.65 28.67
CA LEU A 268 15.12 -7.29 28.43
C LEU A 268 15.83 -6.81 29.70
N TRP A 269 15.13 -6.08 30.57
CA TRP A 269 15.71 -5.54 31.80
C TRP A 269 15.96 -6.63 32.85
N TYR A 270 15.03 -7.55 33.06
CA TYR A 270 15.17 -8.63 34.04
C TYR A 270 15.88 -9.88 33.51
N GLY A 271 15.68 -10.25 32.24
CA GLY A 271 16.12 -11.53 31.68
C GLY A 271 17.18 -11.43 30.59
N GLY A 272 17.53 -10.23 30.15
CA GLY A 272 18.47 -10.00 29.06
C GLY A 272 18.05 -10.67 27.72
N VAL A 273 18.99 -10.76 26.80
CA VAL A 273 18.74 -11.25 25.43
C VAL A 273 18.37 -12.75 25.40
N ARG A 274 18.83 -13.55 26.37
CA ARG A 274 18.56 -14.99 26.41
C ARG A 274 17.09 -15.29 26.70
N VAL A 275 16.51 -14.64 27.71
CA VAL A 275 15.09 -14.79 28.05
C VAL A 275 14.20 -14.22 26.95
N TYR A 276 14.61 -13.12 26.31
CA TYR A 276 13.92 -12.59 25.13
C TYR A 276 13.80 -13.62 24.00
N LYS A 277 14.89 -14.32 23.67
CA LYS A 277 14.86 -15.39 22.65
C LYS A 277 13.98 -16.58 23.06
N GLN A 278 13.95 -16.92 24.35
CA GLN A 278 13.11 -18.00 24.87
C GLN A 278 11.62 -17.63 24.89
N GLY A 279 11.29 -16.35 25.06
CA GLY A 279 9.91 -15.83 25.00
C GLY A 279 9.38 -15.63 23.57
N LEU A 280 10.24 -15.62 22.56
CA LEU A 280 9.85 -15.38 21.17
C LEU A 280 8.76 -16.34 20.65
N PRO A 281 8.80 -17.66 20.92
CA PRO A 281 7.75 -18.58 20.47
C PRO A 281 6.36 -18.24 21.03
N PHE A 282 6.26 -17.70 22.25
CA PHE A 282 4.99 -17.28 22.84
C PHE A 282 4.35 -16.14 22.04
N PHE A 283 5.13 -15.09 21.73
CA PHE A 283 4.62 -13.96 20.96
C PHE A 283 4.29 -14.33 19.51
N ILE A 284 5.08 -15.20 18.89
CA ILE A 284 4.76 -15.77 17.58
C ILE A 284 3.45 -16.56 17.66
N GLY A 285 3.26 -17.36 18.71
CA GLY A 285 2.03 -18.10 18.96
C GLY A 285 0.80 -17.19 19.15
N LEU A 286 0.97 -16.02 19.79
CA LEU A 286 -0.11 -15.04 19.97
C LEU A 286 -0.55 -14.45 18.63
N VAL A 287 0.40 -14.07 17.77
CA VAL A 287 0.12 -13.57 16.41
C VAL A 287 -0.54 -14.66 15.54
N LEU A 288 -0.04 -15.89 15.60
CA LEU A 288 -0.64 -17.02 14.90
C LEU A 288 -2.05 -17.33 15.42
N GLY A 289 -2.28 -17.22 16.74
CA GLY A 289 -3.58 -17.42 17.36
C GLY A 289 -4.62 -16.41 16.88
N GLU A 290 -4.25 -15.14 16.79
CA GLU A 290 -5.10 -14.09 16.21
C GLU A 290 -5.45 -14.40 14.74
N ALA A 291 -4.46 -14.76 13.93
CA ALA A 291 -4.68 -15.13 12.53
C ALA A 291 -5.60 -16.36 12.38
N LEU A 292 -5.41 -17.38 13.24
CA LEU A 292 -6.24 -18.58 13.25
C LEU A 292 -7.68 -18.28 13.66
N LEU A 293 -7.88 -17.48 14.70
CA LEU A 293 -9.22 -17.06 15.13
C LEU A 293 -9.92 -16.19 14.08
N GLY A 294 -9.17 -15.31 13.40
CA GLY A 294 -9.64 -14.51 12.29
C GLY A 294 -10.16 -15.36 11.11
N CYS A 295 -9.53 -16.50 10.84
CA CYS A 295 -10.01 -17.46 9.83
C CYS A 295 -11.13 -18.37 10.37
N PHE A 296 -11.09 -18.73 11.64
CA PHE A 296 -12.00 -19.69 12.26
C PHE A 296 -13.44 -19.20 12.25
N TRP A 297 -13.71 -17.95 12.68
CA TRP A 297 -15.07 -17.44 12.80
C TRP A 297 -15.82 -17.32 11.46
N PRO A 298 -15.23 -16.78 10.38
CA PRO A 298 -15.88 -16.75 9.07
C PRO A 298 -16.16 -18.15 8.51
N ILE A 299 -15.22 -19.09 8.67
CA ILE A 299 -15.41 -20.48 8.24
C ILE A 299 -16.56 -21.13 9.03
N LEU A 300 -16.59 -20.92 10.35
CA LEU A 300 -17.64 -21.44 11.21
C LEU A 300 -19.01 -20.85 10.83
N SER A 301 -19.08 -19.55 10.55
CA SER A 301 -20.29 -18.88 10.06
C SER A 301 -20.77 -19.49 8.74
N LEU A 302 -19.86 -19.80 7.81
CA LEU A 302 -20.19 -20.42 6.53
C LEU A 302 -20.73 -21.85 6.71
N VAL A 303 -20.18 -22.62 7.66
CA VAL A 303 -20.64 -23.98 7.97
C VAL A 303 -21.99 -23.99 8.69
N LEU A 304 -22.15 -23.15 9.72
CA LEU A 304 -23.37 -23.09 10.53
C LEU A 304 -24.51 -22.30 9.87
N ARG A 305 -24.23 -21.55 8.79
CA ARG A 305 -25.16 -20.61 8.15
C ARG A 305 -25.80 -19.64 9.16
N SER A 306 -25.05 -19.26 10.18
CA SER A 306 -25.48 -18.31 11.20
C SER A 306 -24.56 -17.10 11.22
N THR A 307 -25.10 -15.96 11.64
CA THR A 307 -24.32 -14.74 11.88
C THR A 307 -23.50 -14.94 13.16
N VAL A 308 -22.34 -15.56 13.03
CA VAL A 308 -21.35 -15.61 14.10
C VAL A 308 -20.53 -14.31 14.04
N TYR A 309 -19.86 -13.96 15.14
CA TYR A 309 -19.03 -12.77 15.24
C TYR A 309 -18.10 -12.63 14.03
N ASN A 310 -18.40 -11.66 13.15
CA ASN A 310 -17.57 -11.31 12.01
C ASN A 310 -16.91 -9.96 12.30
N TRP A 311 -15.58 -9.93 12.22
CA TRP A 311 -14.76 -8.73 12.36
C TRP A 311 -14.35 -8.16 10.98
N ILE A 312 -15.10 -8.53 9.93
CA ILE A 312 -14.95 -8.11 8.54
C ILE A 312 -16.33 -7.76 7.99
#